data_AF-A0A9P7UQK9-F1
#
_entry.id   AF-A0A9P7UQK9-F1
#
_cell.length_a   1.000
_cell.length_b   1.000
_cell.length_c   1.000
_cell.angle_alpha   90.00
_cell.angle_beta   90.00
_cell.angle_gamma   90.00
#
_symmetry.space_group_name_H-M   'P 1'
#
loop_
_entity.id
_entity.type
_entity.pdbx_description
1 polymer ?
#
loop_
_entity_poly.entity_id
_entity_poly.type
_entity_poly.pdbx_seq_one_letter_code
_entity_poly.pdbx_strand_id
1 'polypeptide(L)'
;MLAFGLSKTFWQLVLSRCAQGVFNGNIGVVRTLVAEITDDTNIADAFTLMSLVWTIGVTIGPAMGGPLSEPAKRWPQIFGNAFFIENPYFLACAAASAIAFTPFVLSFFFLKETRKTYPGPDLNYEPSERDPLLAHQYASDYSKKAPPTLCTIVTSNPPLRRCLISLALHSFTNMSHQVLIPLVYSTSISNGGLGLSPYQIGVILGTFGVCNAILQLLVWKPMLKRIGPKGMFILSYTFHIIRVFLMMLARIAAARAGKVDWLVWALIVIQMAASTLAATAYNSISTLIVKASPQHILGTVNGIQQMVASGLRALAPTVTSSLFAASLALDWRFSGGVGRLSRYLVDILQIFLIGSGVWYSLRLPHYRLI
;
A
#
# COMPACT_ATOMS: atom_id res chain seq x y z
N MET A 1 -13.58 9.49 -9.05
CA MET A 1 -12.54 10.33 -9.70
C MET A 1 -13.18 11.52 -10.42
N LEU A 2 -14.12 11.31 -11.35
CA LEU A 2 -14.85 12.42 -12.00
C LEU A 2 -15.47 13.42 -11.02
N ALA A 3 -16.21 12.94 -10.01
CA ALA A 3 -16.81 13.80 -8.99
C ALA A 3 -15.76 14.62 -8.20
N PHE A 4 -14.55 14.09 -8.00
CA PHE A 4 -13.46 14.81 -7.34
C PHE A 4 -12.97 15.97 -8.20
N GLY A 5 -12.81 15.76 -9.52
CA GLY A 5 -12.39 16.80 -10.45
C GLY A 5 -13.43 17.91 -10.69
N LEU A 6 -14.71 17.65 -10.38
CA LEU A 6 -15.81 18.62 -10.43
C LEU A 6 -16.11 19.28 -9.08
N SER A 7 -15.40 18.90 -8.02
CA SER A 7 -15.71 19.37 -6.67
C SER A 7 -15.25 20.81 -6.49
N LYS A 8 -16.18 21.69 -6.10
CA LYS A 8 -15.92 23.12 -5.81
C LYS A 8 -15.86 23.42 -4.31
N THR A 9 -16.28 22.47 -3.47
CA THR A 9 -16.30 22.62 -2.02
C THR A 9 -15.49 21.53 -1.34
N PHE A 10 -14.97 21.84 -0.14
CA PHE A 10 -14.22 20.90 0.68
C PHE A 10 -15.03 19.62 0.98
N TRP A 11 -16.31 19.75 1.33
CA TRP A 11 -17.15 18.60 1.65
C TRP A 11 -17.42 17.69 0.45
N GLN A 12 -17.54 18.22 -0.76
CA GLN A 12 -17.62 17.41 -1.98
C GLN A 12 -16.34 16.60 -2.22
N LEU A 13 -15.18 17.19 -1.95
CA LEU A 13 -13.89 16.48 -2.00
C LEU A 13 -13.84 15.36 -0.95
N VAL A 14 -14.27 15.62 0.28
CA VAL A 14 -14.33 14.60 1.34
C VAL A 14 -15.25 13.45 0.94
N LEU A 15 -16.49 13.75 0.53
CA LEU A 15 -17.47 12.74 0.14
C LEU A 15 -16.98 11.91 -1.05
N SER A 16 -16.38 12.53 -2.06
CA SER A 16 -15.84 11.81 -3.22
C SER A 16 -14.66 10.90 -2.86
N ARG A 17 -13.83 11.29 -1.87
CA ARG A 17 -12.76 10.45 -1.33
C ARG A 17 -13.29 9.31 -0.47
N CYS A 18 -14.34 9.55 0.33
CA CYS A 18 -15.04 8.49 1.07
C CYS A 18 -15.65 7.47 0.11
N ALA A 19 -16.36 7.91 -0.93
CA ALA A 19 -16.92 7.04 -1.95
C ALA A 19 -15.83 6.22 -2.66
N GLN A 20 -14.72 6.85 -3.04
CA GLN A 20 -13.56 6.11 -3.58
C GLN A 20 -13.06 5.03 -2.60
N GLY A 21 -13.02 5.33 -1.30
CA GLY A 21 -12.62 4.37 -0.27
C GLY A 21 -13.55 3.16 -0.16
N VAL A 22 -14.87 3.39 -0.19
CA VAL A 22 -15.90 2.33 -0.16
C VAL A 22 -15.73 1.36 -1.33
N PHE A 23 -15.45 1.88 -2.53
CA PHE A 23 -15.24 1.06 -3.73
C PHE A 23 -13.81 0.52 -3.90
N ASN A 24 -12.90 0.76 -2.95
CA ASN A 24 -11.49 0.31 -3.01
C ASN A 24 -11.27 -1.14 -2.51
N GLY A 25 -12.29 -2.00 -2.64
CA GLY A 25 -12.22 -3.43 -2.28
C GLY A 25 -11.60 -4.33 -3.36
N ASN A 26 -11.35 -3.78 -4.54
CA ASN A 26 -10.87 -4.52 -5.71
C ASN A 26 -9.54 -5.25 -5.51
N ILE A 27 -8.62 -4.70 -4.70
CA ILE A 27 -7.31 -5.32 -4.43
C ILE A 27 -7.46 -6.72 -3.80
N GLY A 28 -8.41 -6.88 -2.87
CA GLY A 28 -8.66 -8.18 -2.22
C GLY A 28 -9.25 -9.21 -3.18
N VAL A 29 -10.17 -8.77 -4.06
CA VAL A 29 -10.79 -9.60 -5.09
C VAL A 29 -9.73 -10.09 -6.07
N VAL A 30 -8.94 -9.19 -6.66
CA VAL A 30 -7.90 -9.58 -7.63
C VAL A 30 -6.88 -10.54 -7.02
N ARG A 31 -6.48 -10.36 -5.76
CA ARG A 31 -5.57 -11.31 -5.08
C ARG A 31 -6.18 -12.69 -4.92
N THR A 32 -7.47 -12.74 -4.62
CA THR A 32 -8.20 -14.00 -4.46
C THR A 32 -8.31 -14.71 -5.81
N LEU A 33 -8.71 -13.99 -6.87
CA LEU A 33 -8.73 -14.52 -8.24
C LEU A 33 -7.37 -15.05 -8.67
N VAL A 34 -6.30 -14.27 -8.43
CA VAL A 34 -4.93 -14.69 -8.73
C VAL A 34 -4.58 -15.96 -7.95
N ALA A 35 -4.84 -16.01 -6.65
CA ALA A 35 -4.56 -17.19 -5.83
C ALA A 35 -5.33 -18.44 -6.30
N GLU A 36 -6.56 -18.29 -6.80
CA GLU A 36 -7.41 -19.38 -7.31
C GLU A 36 -6.94 -19.94 -8.65
N ILE A 37 -6.41 -19.09 -9.55
CA ILE A 37 -5.90 -19.52 -10.86
C ILE A 37 -4.43 -19.97 -10.83
N THR A 38 -3.72 -19.69 -9.74
CA THR A 38 -2.31 -20.05 -9.55
C THR A 38 -2.12 -21.30 -8.72
N ASP A 39 -0.98 -21.95 -8.89
CA ASP A 39 -0.51 -23.07 -8.08
C ASP A 39 0.82 -22.71 -7.37
N ASP A 40 1.34 -23.61 -6.54
CA ASP A 40 2.60 -23.36 -5.81
C ASP A 40 3.79 -23.09 -6.75
N THR A 41 3.72 -23.51 -8.01
CA THR A 41 4.79 -23.32 -9.00
C THR A 41 4.82 -21.91 -9.58
N ASN A 42 3.65 -21.28 -9.76
CA ASN A 42 3.51 -20.01 -10.46
C ASN A 42 2.98 -18.86 -9.58
N ILE A 43 2.54 -19.13 -8.34
CA ILE A 43 1.99 -18.11 -7.42
C ILE A 43 2.97 -16.96 -7.20
N ALA A 44 4.25 -17.25 -7.06
CA ALA A 44 5.29 -16.23 -6.91
C ALA A 44 5.28 -15.27 -8.10
N ASP A 45 5.22 -15.79 -9.33
CA ASP A 45 5.23 -15.02 -10.56
C ASP A 45 3.97 -14.16 -10.69
N ALA A 46 2.80 -14.70 -10.35
CA ALA A 46 1.56 -13.92 -10.40
C ALA A 46 1.54 -12.77 -9.37
N PHE A 47 2.02 -13.01 -8.13
CA PHE A 47 2.16 -11.93 -7.13
C PHE A 47 3.22 -10.89 -7.53
N THR A 48 4.28 -11.29 -8.26
CA THR A 48 5.23 -10.33 -8.84
C THR A 48 4.54 -9.40 -9.85
N LEU A 49 3.67 -9.95 -10.71
CA LEU A 49 2.92 -9.18 -11.70
C LEU A 49 1.97 -8.18 -11.04
N MET A 50 1.29 -8.57 -9.94
CA MET A 50 0.44 -7.64 -9.18
C MET A 50 1.23 -6.43 -8.64
N SER A 51 2.46 -6.67 -8.21
CA SER A 51 3.36 -5.63 -7.68
C SER A 51 3.87 -4.72 -8.79
N LEU A 52 4.15 -5.30 -9.96
CA LEU A 52 4.50 -4.56 -11.16
C LEU A 52 3.38 -3.62 -11.57
N VAL A 53 2.14 -4.10 -11.68
CA VAL A 53 0.97 -3.29 -12.06
C VAL A 53 0.78 -2.13 -11.09
N TRP A 54 0.93 -2.36 -9.78
CA TRP A 54 0.92 -1.29 -8.80
C TRP A 54 1.98 -0.23 -9.07
N THR A 55 3.22 -0.65 -9.35
CA THR A 55 4.33 0.28 -9.56
C THR A 55 4.16 1.06 -10.86
N ILE A 56 3.70 0.43 -11.93
CA ILE A 56 3.31 1.11 -13.18
C ILE A 56 2.26 2.18 -12.89
N GLY A 57 1.24 1.88 -12.08
CA GLY A 57 0.22 2.84 -11.66
C GLY A 57 0.81 4.04 -10.90
N VAL A 58 1.74 3.78 -9.97
CA VAL A 58 2.44 4.83 -9.21
C VAL A 58 3.35 5.69 -10.10
N THR A 59 3.90 5.15 -11.18
CA THR A 59 4.72 5.91 -12.14
C THR A 59 3.86 6.72 -13.10
N ILE A 60 2.83 6.09 -13.70
CA ILE A 60 1.94 6.74 -14.68
C ILE A 60 1.07 7.81 -14.02
N GLY A 61 0.63 7.60 -12.77
CA GLY A 61 -0.27 8.50 -12.06
C GLY A 61 0.24 9.95 -11.99
N PRO A 62 1.41 10.22 -11.38
CA PRO A 62 2.02 11.56 -11.34
C PRO A 62 2.40 12.09 -12.74
N ALA A 63 2.90 11.22 -13.62
CA ALA A 63 3.28 11.58 -14.99
C ALA A 63 2.09 12.08 -15.82
N MET A 64 0.88 11.58 -15.57
CA MET A 64 -0.35 12.07 -16.16
C MET A 64 -0.95 13.24 -15.37
N GLY A 65 -1.01 13.14 -14.04
CA GLY A 65 -1.72 14.09 -13.18
C GLY A 65 -1.12 15.50 -13.20
N GLY A 66 0.20 15.62 -13.29
CA GLY A 66 0.89 16.92 -13.35
C GLY A 66 0.60 17.69 -14.64
N PRO A 67 0.96 17.17 -15.83
CA PRO A 67 0.75 17.87 -17.09
C PRO A 67 -0.72 18.12 -17.46
N LEU A 68 -1.64 17.24 -17.03
CA LEU A 68 -3.07 17.39 -17.28
C LEU A 68 -3.77 18.31 -16.28
N SER A 69 -3.06 18.81 -15.26
CA SER A 69 -3.58 19.83 -14.35
C SER A 69 -3.51 21.22 -14.99
N GLU A 70 -4.51 22.05 -14.70
CA GLU A 70 -4.67 23.41 -15.23
C GLU A 70 -4.59 23.50 -16.78
N PRO A 71 -5.37 22.68 -17.52
CA PRO A 71 -5.28 22.62 -18.97
C PRO A 71 -5.59 23.95 -19.65
N ALA A 72 -6.45 24.78 -19.05
CA ALA A 72 -6.78 26.11 -19.55
C ALA A 72 -5.57 27.07 -19.56
N LYS A 73 -4.65 26.93 -18.60
CA LYS A 73 -3.40 27.73 -18.55
C LYS A 73 -2.36 27.19 -19.51
N ARG A 74 -2.28 25.85 -19.63
CA ARG A 74 -1.21 25.18 -20.38
C ARG A 74 -1.49 25.11 -21.88
N TRP A 75 -2.74 24.95 -22.27
CA TRP A 75 -3.22 24.83 -23.65
C TRP A 75 -4.46 25.71 -23.88
N PRO A 76 -4.33 27.04 -23.81
CA PRO A 76 -5.45 27.97 -23.87
C PRO A 76 -6.23 27.87 -25.19
N GLN A 77 -5.59 27.49 -26.29
CA GLN A 77 -6.25 27.36 -27.61
C GLN A 77 -7.26 26.21 -27.68
N ILE A 78 -7.09 25.16 -26.87
CA ILE A 78 -7.92 23.94 -26.90
C ILE A 78 -8.83 23.89 -25.67
N PHE A 79 -8.30 24.29 -24.51
CA PHE A 79 -8.96 24.15 -23.21
C PHE A 79 -9.26 25.49 -22.52
N GLY A 80 -9.21 26.63 -23.24
CA GLY A 80 -9.48 27.96 -22.68
C GLY A 80 -10.96 28.28 -22.40
N ASN A 81 -11.83 27.27 -22.31
CA ASN A 81 -13.25 27.48 -22.04
C ASN A 81 -13.52 27.69 -20.53
N ALA A 82 -14.68 28.28 -20.20
CA ALA A 82 -15.06 28.56 -18.82
C ALA A 82 -15.07 27.31 -17.92
N PHE A 83 -15.43 26.14 -18.48
CA PHE A 83 -15.48 24.89 -17.73
C PHE A 83 -14.12 24.43 -17.21
N PHE A 84 -13.06 24.45 -18.03
CA PHE A 84 -11.71 24.04 -17.61
C PHE A 84 -10.99 25.11 -16.79
N ILE A 85 -11.41 26.37 -16.88
CA ILE A 85 -10.97 27.44 -15.98
C ILE A 85 -11.56 27.21 -14.57
N GLU A 86 -12.85 26.91 -14.49
CA GLU A 86 -13.53 26.64 -13.22
C GLU A 86 -13.13 25.29 -12.59
N ASN A 87 -12.77 24.30 -13.41
CA ASN A 87 -12.44 22.94 -12.96
C ASN A 87 -11.03 22.52 -13.42
N PRO A 88 -9.97 23.10 -12.83
CA PRO A 88 -8.58 22.92 -13.30
C PRO A 88 -8.07 21.47 -13.19
N TYR A 89 -8.68 20.63 -12.36
CA TYR A 89 -8.27 19.24 -12.14
C TYR A 89 -9.15 18.20 -12.84
N PHE A 90 -10.22 18.64 -13.53
CA PHE A 90 -11.17 17.72 -14.15
C PHE A 90 -10.52 16.85 -15.22
N LEU A 91 -9.68 17.43 -16.09
CA LEU A 91 -9.04 16.70 -17.19
C LEU A 91 -8.15 15.56 -16.69
N ALA A 92 -7.32 15.83 -15.68
CA ALA A 92 -6.51 14.81 -15.02
C ALA A 92 -7.38 13.70 -14.40
N CYS A 93 -8.49 14.06 -13.76
CA CYS A 93 -9.42 13.10 -13.17
C CYS A 93 -10.17 12.28 -14.23
N ALA A 94 -10.52 12.87 -15.37
CA ALA A 94 -11.18 12.22 -16.49
C ALA A 94 -10.24 11.20 -17.15
N ALA A 95 -8.99 11.57 -17.41
CA ALA A 95 -7.99 10.66 -17.95
C ALA A 95 -7.73 9.46 -17.03
N ALA A 96 -7.58 9.70 -15.72
CA ALA A 96 -7.43 8.63 -14.73
C ALA A 96 -8.68 7.73 -14.67
N SER A 97 -9.88 8.30 -14.79
CA SER A 97 -11.13 7.54 -14.81
C SER A 97 -11.23 6.66 -16.07
N ALA A 98 -10.82 7.15 -17.23
CA ALA A 98 -10.81 6.39 -18.47
C ALA A 98 -9.90 5.16 -18.38
N ILE A 99 -8.67 5.34 -17.85
CA ILE A 99 -7.75 4.21 -17.62
C ILE A 99 -8.34 3.19 -16.64
N ALA A 100 -9.01 3.64 -15.58
CA ALA A 100 -9.66 2.75 -14.62
C ALA A 100 -10.92 2.07 -15.18
N PHE A 101 -11.58 2.66 -16.17
CA PHE A 101 -12.76 2.10 -16.82
C PHE A 101 -12.40 1.00 -17.82
N THR A 102 -11.25 1.07 -18.48
CA THR A 102 -10.75 0.01 -19.38
C THR A 102 -10.72 -1.39 -18.74
N PRO A 103 -10.09 -1.62 -17.57
CA PRO A 103 -10.10 -2.94 -16.94
C PRO A 103 -11.50 -3.35 -16.49
N PHE A 104 -12.40 -2.42 -16.15
CA PHE A 104 -13.79 -2.76 -15.85
C PHE A 104 -14.49 -3.35 -17.09
N VAL A 105 -14.37 -2.70 -18.25
CA VAL A 105 -14.94 -3.20 -19.51
C VAL A 105 -14.34 -4.56 -19.88
N LEU A 106 -13.01 -4.70 -19.78
CA LEU A 106 -12.34 -5.97 -20.08
C LEU A 106 -12.77 -7.09 -19.13
N SER A 107 -12.86 -6.82 -17.82
CA SER A 107 -13.33 -7.81 -16.86
C SER A 107 -14.79 -8.19 -17.08
N PHE A 108 -15.65 -7.23 -17.43
CA PHE A 108 -17.07 -7.50 -17.69
C PHE A 108 -17.30 -8.46 -18.85
N PHE A 109 -16.54 -8.32 -19.94
CA PHE A 109 -16.71 -9.15 -21.14
C PHE A 109 -15.85 -10.42 -21.16
N PHE A 110 -14.67 -10.43 -20.53
CA PHE A 110 -13.69 -11.51 -20.71
C PHE A 110 -13.34 -12.29 -19.45
N LEU A 111 -13.68 -11.81 -18.24
CA LEU A 111 -13.35 -12.53 -17.01
C LEU A 111 -14.28 -13.73 -16.85
N LYS A 112 -13.72 -14.93 -16.92
CA LYS A 112 -14.45 -16.17 -16.62
C LYS A 112 -14.46 -16.43 -15.11
N GLU A 113 -15.50 -17.10 -14.64
CA GLU A 113 -15.59 -17.56 -13.25
C GLU A 113 -14.37 -18.42 -12.91
N THR A 114 -13.61 -18.02 -11.88
CA THR A 114 -12.38 -18.71 -11.44
C THR A 114 -12.66 -19.85 -10.47
N ARG A 115 -13.79 -19.80 -9.76
CA ARG A 115 -14.17 -20.83 -8.82
C ARG A 115 -14.58 -22.10 -9.57
N LYS A 116 -13.88 -23.21 -9.32
CA LYS A 116 -14.31 -24.54 -9.78
C LYS A 116 -15.68 -24.84 -9.16
N THR A 117 -16.73 -24.80 -9.97
CA THR A 117 -18.04 -25.32 -9.59
C THR A 117 -17.90 -26.84 -9.43
N TYR A 118 -18.10 -27.36 -8.22
CA TYR A 118 -18.31 -28.80 -8.07
C TYR A 118 -19.60 -29.17 -8.83
N PRO A 119 -19.62 -30.27 -9.60
CA PRO A 119 -20.84 -30.68 -10.28
C PRO A 119 -21.96 -30.85 -9.25
N GLY A 120 -23.12 -30.25 -9.53
CA GLY A 120 -24.32 -30.42 -8.72
C GLY A 120 -24.78 -31.88 -8.70
N PRO A 121 -25.68 -32.26 -7.77
CA PRO A 121 -26.11 -33.64 -7.63
C PRO A 121 -26.83 -34.13 -8.89
N ASP A 122 -26.73 -35.44 -9.16
CA ASP A 122 -27.27 -36.13 -10.34
C ASP A 122 -28.65 -35.62 -10.78
N LEU A 123 -28.78 -35.30 -12.07
CA LEU A 123 -30.01 -34.85 -12.74
C LEU A 123 -31.13 -35.91 -12.81
N ASN A 124 -30.96 -37.07 -12.17
CA ASN A 124 -31.92 -38.18 -12.18
C ASN A 124 -32.77 -38.26 -10.90
N TYR A 125 -32.84 -37.19 -10.12
CA TYR A 125 -33.62 -37.15 -8.89
C TYR A 125 -35.03 -36.62 -9.14
N GLU A 126 -36.05 -37.48 -9.04
CA GLU A 126 -37.47 -37.08 -9.04
C GLU A 126 -37.92 -36.67 -7.63
N PRO A 127 -38.38 -35.42 -7.42
CA PRO A 127 -38.82 -34.97 -6.10
C PRO A 127 -40.17 -35.61 -5.70
N SER A 128 -40.25 -36.09 -4.46
CA SER A 128 -41.49 -36.61 -3.85
C SER A 128 -42.22 -35.50 -3.11
N GLU A 129 -43.56 -35.50 -3.07
CA GLU A 129 -44.39 -34.52 -2.34
C GLU A 129 -44.13 -34.50 -0.82
N ARG A 130 -43.43 -35.50 -0.29
CA ARG A 130 -42.99 -35.57 1.12
C ARG A 130 -41.64 -34.92 1.36
N ASP A 131 -40.95 -34.49 0.30
CA ASP A 131 -39.70 -33.79 0.43
C ASP A 131 -39.96 -32.34 0.89
N PRO A 132 -39.31 -31.88 1.96
CA PRO A 132 -39.45 -30.49 2.36
C PRO A 132 -39.07 -29.58 1.18
N LEU A 133 -39.89 -28.55 0.91
CA LEU A 133 -39.69 -27.55 -0.14
C LEU A 133 -38.32 -26.83 -0.10
N LEU A 134 -37.58 -26.99 1.00
CA LEU A 134 -36.23 -26.45 1.23
C LEU A 134 -35.18 -27.53 1.55
N ALA A 135 -35.50 -28.83 1.46
CA ALA A 135 -34.59 -29.92 1.82
C ALA A 135 -33.73 -30.42 0.66
N HIS A 136 -34.01 -30.02 -0.57
CA HIS A 136 -33.20 -30.45 -1.70
C HIS A 136 -31.96 -29.57 -1.89
N GLN A 137 -30.82 -30.21 -1.56
CA GLN A 137 -29.47 -30.00 -2.13
C GLN A 137 -28.52 -28.96 -1.50
N TYR A 138 -28.49 -28.86 -0.16
CA TYR A 138 -27.31 -28.30 0.54
C TYR A 138 -26.80 -29.14 1.73
N ALA A 139 -27.36 -30.34 1.94
CA ALA A 139 -27.19 -31.08 3.19
C ALA A 139 -26.25 -32.30 3.11
N SER A 140 -25.26 -32.31 2.21
CA SER A 140 -24.09 -33.20 2.33
C SER A 140 -22.84 -32.38 2.68
N ASP A 141 -22.53 -32.36 3.97
CA ASP A 141 -21.30 -31.94 4.66
C ASP A 141 -20.89 -30.45 4.77
N TYR A 142 -21.50 -29.50 4.05
CA TYR A 142 -21.13 -28.07 4.19
C TYR A 142 -22.08 -27.20 5.02
N SER A 143 -23.25 -27.70 5.45
CA SER A 143 -24.32 -26.89 6.07
C SER A 143 -24.62 -27.24 7.54
N LYS A 144 -23.60 -27.25 8.42
CA LYS A 144 -23.80 -27.31 9.89
C LYS A 144 -22.91 -26.36 10.71
N LYS A 145 -22.04 -25.56 10.09
CA LYS A 145 -21.32 -24.49 10.80
C LYS A 145 -21.80 -23.15 10.25
N ALA A 146 -22.30 -22.29 11.12
CA ALA A 146 -22.50 -20.88 10.81
C ALA A 146 -21.25 -20.35 10.08
N PRO A 147 -21.37 -19.49 9.05
CA PRO A 147 -20.21 -18.91 8.39
C PRO A 147 -19.30 -18.36 9.48
N PRO A 148 -18.03 -18.80 9.55
CA PRO A 148 -17.19 -18.48 10.69
C PRO A 148 -17.08 -16.97 10.81
N THR A 149 -17.45 -16.44 11.98
CA THR A 149 -17.39 -15.02 12.27
C THR A 149 -15.96 -14.51 12.06
N LEU A 150 -15.78 -13.25 11.63
CA LEU A 150 -14.46 -12.65 11.42
C LEU A 150 -13.53 -12.85 12.63
N CYS A 151 -14.08 -12.70 13.84
CA CYS A 151 -13.36 -12.94 15.08
C CYS A 151 -12.89 -14.39 15.21
N THR A 152 -13.74 -15.36 14.87
CA THR A 152 -13.42 -16.79 14.86
C THR A 152 -12.31 -17.11 13.86
N ILE A 153 -12.36 -16.58 12.64
CA ILE A 153 -11.31 -16.80 11.62
C ILE A 153 -9.95 -16.31 12.13
N VAL A 154 -9.91 -15.11 12.72
CA VAL A 154 -8.67 -14.50 13.23
C VAL A 154 -8.16 -15.19 14.51
N THR A 155 -9.06 -15.65 15.38
CA THR A 155 -8.68 -16.24 16.66
C THR A 155 -8.34 -17.73 16.55
N SER A 156 -8.98 -18.47 15.64
CA SER A 156 -8.80 -19.91 15.46
C SER A 156 -7.52 -20.31 14.75
N ASN A 157 -6.88 -19.42 13.97
CA ASN A 157 -5.64 -19.71 13.24
C ASN A 157 -4.47 -18.86 13.77
N PRO A 158 -3.65 -19.39 14.70
CA PRO A 158 -2.54 -18.65 15.28
C PRO A 158 -1.48 -18.18 14.27
N PRO A 159 -1.07 -18.96 13.25
CA PRO A 159 -0.21 -18.48 12.16
C PRO A 159 -0.78 -17.26 11.43
N LEU A 160 -2.06 -17.32 11.02
CA LEU A 160 -2.72 -16.22 10.32
C LEU A 160 -2.78 -14.96 11.18
N ARG A 161 -3.11 -15.10 12.47
CA ARG A 161 -3.14 -13.99 13.43
C ARG A 161 -1.79 -13.27 13.52
N ARG A 162 -0.68 -14.02 13.59
CA ARG A 162 0.66 -13.42 13.62
C ARG A 162 0.96 -12.64 12.33
N CYS A 163 0.60 -13.20 11.17
CA CYS A 163 0.77 -12.50 9.90
C CYS A 163 -0.04 -11.19 9.84
N LEU A 164 -1.28 -11.18 10.33
CA LEU A 164 -2.12 -9.97 10.38
C LEU A 164 -1.56 -8.90 11.33
N ILE A 165 -1.00 -9.29 12.48
CA ILE A 165 -0.35 -8.35 13.41
C ILE A 165 0.92 -7.76 12.79
N SER A 166 1.77 -8.59 12.18
CA SER A 166 2.95 -8.12 11.44
C SER A 166 2.58 -7.17 10.29
N LEU A 167 1.49 -7.47 9.57
CA LEU A 167 0.96 -6.58 8.54
C LEU A 167 0.50 -5.24 9.11
N ALA A 168 -0.18 -5.23 10.26
CA ALA A 168 -0.64 -4.00 10.90
C ALA A 168 0.55 -3.09 11.22
N LEU A 169 1.55 -3.63 11.93
CA LEU A 169 2.78 -2.90 12.27
C LEU A 169 3.48 -2.36 11.01
N HIS A 170 3.64 -3.21 10.00
CA HIS A 170 4.27 -2.81 8.74
C HIS A 170 3.45 -1.74 7.99
N SER A 171 2.13 -1.86 7.94
CA SER A 171 1.26 -0.90 7.23
C SER A 171 1.33 0.48 7.90
N PHE A 172 1.37 0.52 9.23
CA PHE A 172 1.54 1.75 9.98
C PHE A 172 2.90 2.39 9.72
N THR A 173 4.01 1.65 9.88
CA THR A 173 5.35 2.20 9.65
C THR A 173 5.52 2.64 8.20
N ASN A 174 5.05 1.85 7.23
CA ASN A 174 5.17 2.20 5.82
C ASN A 174 4.45 3.52 5.50
N MET A 175 3.22 3.71 5.98
CA MET A 175 2.49 4.96 5.73
C MET A 175 3.01 6.15 6.53
N SER A 176 3.49 5.91 7.75
CA SER A 176 4.18 6.95 8.53
C SER A 176 5.30 7.58 7.71
N HIS A 177 6.07 6.75 7.03
CA HIS A 177 7.17 7.22 6.18
C HIS A 177 6.76 7.83 4.85
N GLN A 178 5.70 7.33 4.21
CA GLN A 178 5.19 7.96 2.99
C GLN A 178 4.83 9.43 3.22
N VAL A 179 4.39 9.76 4.45
CA VAL A 179 4.09 11.14 4.85
C VAL A 179 5.33 11.89 5.34
N LEU A 180 6.20 11.23 6.11
CA LEU A 180 7.40 11.89 6.65
C LEU A 180 8.38 12.35 5.57
N ILE A 181 8.62 11.56 4.51
CA ILE A 181 9.61 11.90 3.49
C ILE A 181 9.33 13.30 2.89
N PRO A 182 8.17 13.56 2.27
CA PRO A 182 7.89 14.89 1.71
C PRO A 182 7.84 15.97 2.79
N LEU A 183 7.27 15.67 3.97
CA LEU A 183 7.15 16.62 5.08
C LEU A 183 8.51 17.11 5.59
N VAL A 184 9.44 16.17 5.84
CA VAL A 184 10.82 16.46 6.26
C VAL A 184 11.57 17.18 5.15
N TYR A 185 11.42 16.73 3.91
CA TYR A 185 12.14 17.33 2.77
C TYR A 185 11.71 18.78 2.54
N SER A 186 10.42 19.10 2.68
CA SER A 186 9.91 20.46 2.50
C SER A 186 10.17 21.40 3.68
N THR A 187 10.27 20.87 4.91
CA THR A 187 10.49 21.68 6.12
C THR A 187 11.85 22.37 6.03
N SER A 188 11.95 23.65 6.39
CA SER A 188 13.20 24.42 6.31
C SER A 188 14.32 23.82 7.17
N ILE A 189 15.58 24.08 6.79
CA ILE A 189 16.75 23.61 7.54
C ILE A 189 16.74 24.15 8.98
N SER A 190 16.35 25.41 9.16
CA SER A 190 16.19 26.03 10.49
C SER A 190 15.19 25.29 11.37
N ASN A 191 14.10 24.77 10.78
CA ASN A 191 13.07 24.01 11.46
C ASN A 191 13.35 22.50 11.45
N GLY A 192 14.58 22.07 11.18
CA GLY A 192 14.99 20.67 11.29
C GLY A 192 14.60 19.76 10.11
N GLY A 193 14.26 20.32 8.96
CA GLY A 193 14.08 19.61 7.68
C GLY A 193 15.23 19.84 6.70
N LEU A 194 14.97 19.69 5.40
CA LEU A 194 15.97 19.88 4.33
C LEU A 194 15.74 21.14 3.46
N GLY A 195 14.56 21.75 3.52
CA GLY A 195 14.22 22.95 2.75
C GLY A 195 14.20 22.76 1.23
N LEU A 196 13.95 21.53 0.76
CA LEU A 196 13.89 21.23 -0.67
C LEU A 196 12.63 21.82 -1.30
N SER A 197 12.77 22.32 -2.52
CA SER A 197 11.64 22.80 -3.30
C SER A 197 10.68 21.66 -3.68
N PRO A 198 9.38 21.94 -3.88
CA PRO A 198 8.43 20.93 -4.35
C PRO A 198 8.87 20.23 -5.64
N TYR A 199 9.55 20.96 -6.53
CA TYR A 199 10.13 20.41 -7.76
C TYR A 199 11.20 19.35 -7.46
N GLN A 200 12.16 19.65 -6.59
CA GLN A 200 13.21 18.70 -6.19
C GLN A 200 12.62 17.45 -5.54
N ILE A 201 11.64 17.62 -4.64
CA ILE A 201 10.93 16.50 -4.02
C ILE A 201 10.24 15.64 -5.08
N GLY A 202 9.57 16.28 -6.05
CA GLY A 202 8.93 15.61 -7.18
C GLY A 202 9.92 14.80 -8.02
N VAL A 203 11.09 15.35 -8.34
CA VAL A 203 12.16 14.65 -9.08
C VAL A 203 12.70 13.46 -8.29
N ILE A 204 12.93 13.60 -6.98
CA ILE A 204 13.41 12.50 -6.12
C ILE A 204 12.39 11.35 -6.10
N LEU A 205 11.12 11.66 -5.79
CA LEU A 205 10.06 10.65 -5.68
C LEU A 205 9.72 10.01 -7.04
N GLY A 206 9.76 10.79 -8.12
CA GLY A 206 9.55 10.30 -9.49
C GLY A 206 10.66 9.34 -9.92
N THR A 207 11.93 9.72 -9.72
CA THR A 207 13.09 8.87 -10.02
C THR A 207 13.06 7.60 -9.18
N PHE A 208 12.76 7.71 -7.88
CA PHE A 208 12.55 6.55 -7.02
C PHE A 208 11.47 5.62 -7.56
N GLY A 209 10.32 6.15 -7.99
CA GLY A 209 9.23 5.34 -8.54
C GLY A 209 9.66 4.51 -9.75
N VAL A 210 10.38 5.11 -10.71
CA VAL A 210 10.90 4.42 -11.90
C VAL A 210 11.94 3.36 -11.52
N CYS A 211 12.93 3.72 -10.70
CA CYS A 211 13.97 2.78 -10.26
C CYS A 211 13.38 1.61 -9.45
N ASN A 212 12.41 1.89 -8.58
CA ASN A 212 11.70 0.89 -7.80
C ASN A 212 10.92 -0.07 -8.71
N ALA A 213 10.31 0.42 -9.79
CA ALA A 213 9.64 -0.45 -10.78
C ALA A 213 10.59 -1.45 -11.40
N ILE A 214 11.72 -0.96 -11.91
CA ILE A 214 12.73 -1.78 -12.60
C ILE A 214 13.34 -2.79 -11.63
N LEU A 215 13.72 -2.36 -10.44
CA LEU A 215 14.33 -3.24 -9.45
C LEU A 215 13.33 -4.27 -8.91
N GLN A 216 12.06 -3.91 -8.71
CA GLN A 216 11.06 -4.91 -8.32
C GLN A 216 10.87 -5.98 -9.39
N LEU A 217 10.95 -5.64 -10.68
CA LEU A 217 10.91 -6.63 -11.76
C LEU A 217 12.09 -7.61 -11.71
N LEU A 218 13.30 -7.08 -11.57
CA LEU A 218 14.53 -7.86 -11.71
C LEU A 218 14.89 -8.64 -10.44
N VAL A 219 14.64 -8.06 -9.28
CA VAL A 219 15.22 -8.51 -8.00
C VAL A 219 14.23 -9.33 -7.19
N TRP A 220 12.93 -9.02 -7.25
CA TRP A 220 11.93 -9.63 -6.37
C TRP A 220 11.79 -11.14 -6.57
N LYS A 221 11.58 -11.60 -7.82
CA LYS A 221 11.42 -13.04 -8.13
C LYS A 221 12.61 -13.89 -7.68
N PRO A 222 13.88 -13.58 -8.07
CA PRO A 222 15.01 -14.39 -7.65
C PRO A 222 15.26 -14.34 -6.15
N MET A 223 15.06 -13.18 -5.50
CA MET A 223 15.18 -13.09 -4.04
C MET A 223 14.11 -13.92 -3.33
N LEU A 224 12.86 -13.77 -3.72
CA LEU A 224 11.75 -14.49 -3.12
C LEU A 224 11.95 -16.03 -3.18
N LYS A 225 12.46 -16.55 -4.32
CA LYS A 225 12.82 -17.98 -4.45
C LYS A 225 13.99 -18.39 -3.55
N ARG A 226 15.01 -17.54 -3.38
CA ARG A 226 16.21 -17.87 -2.58
C ARG A 226 15.99 -17.80 -1.07
N ILE A 227 15.33 -16.75 -0.57
CA ILE A 227 15.20 -16.51 0.89
C ILE A 227 13.80 -16.79 1.43
N GLY A 228 12.83 -17.09 0.55
CA GLY A 228 11.45 -17.36 0.91
C GLY A 228 10.66 -16.12 1.37
N PRO A 229 9.32 -16.23 1.52
CA PRO A 229 8.47 -15.07 1.84
C PRO A 229 8.73 -14.50 3.24
N LYS A 230 9.01 -15.36 4.23
CA LYS A 230 9.35 -14.93 5.60
C LYS A 230 10.70 -14.20 5.64
N GLY A 231 11.73 -14.78 5.04
CA GLY A 231 13.06 -14.17 4.99
C GLY A 231 13.02 -12.82 4.28
N MET A 232 12.30 -12.74 3.16
CA MET A 232 12.12 -11.51 2.42
C MET A 232 11.37 -10.45 3.22
N PHE A 233 10.30 -10.83 3.94
CA PHE A 233 9.60 -9.88 4.80
C PHE A 233 10.50 -9.30 5.90
N ILE A 234 11.28 -10.14 6.59
CA ILE A 234 12.18 -9.72 7.67
C ILE A 234 13.30 -8.82 7.13
N LEU A 235 13.88 -9.18 5.99
CA LEU A 235 14.90 -8.39 5.31
C LEU A 235 14.34 -7.02 4.94
N SER A 236 13.23 -6.97 4.20
CA SER A 236 12.61 -5.74 3.74
C SER A 236 12.13 -4.87 4.90
N TYR A 237 11.63 -5.46 5.99
CA TYR A 237 11.24 -4.71 7.18
C TYR A 237 12.46 -4.15 7.92
N THR A 238 13.59 -4.85 7.94
CA THR A 238 14.86 -4.32 8.47
C THR A 238 15.37 -3.13 7.65
N PHE A 239 15.22 -3.17 6.32
CA PHE A 239 15.58 -2.04 5.45
C PHE A 239 14.76 -0.77 5.73
N HIS A 240 13.59 -0.87 6.35
CA HIS A 240 12.89 0.32 6.85
C HIS A 240 13.71 1.07 7.92
N ILE A 241 14.46 0.38 8.78
CA ILE A 241 15.35 1.02 9.79
C ILE A 241 16.41 1.85 9.08
N ILE A 242 17.07 1.26 8.07
CA ILE A 242 18.11 1.93 7.28
C ILE A 242 17.51 3.18 6.61
N ARG A 243 16.30 3.07 6.05
CA ARG A 243 15.60 4.20 5.44
C ARG A 243 15.35 5.35 6.44
N VAL A 244 14.92 5.06 7.67
CA VAL A 244 14.70 6.10 8.70
C VAL A 244 16.02 6.71 9.12
N PHE A 245 17.01 5.86 9.37
CA PHE A 245 18.32 6.25 9.85
C PHE A 245 19.03 7.18 8.87
N LEU A 246 18.99 6.86 7.57
CA LEU A 246 19.57 7.73 6.53
C LEU A 246 18.83 9.07 6.42
N MET A 247 17.51 9.10 6.62
CA MET A 247 16.75 10.35 6.68
C MET A 247 17.20 11.23 7.84
N MET A 248 17.39 10.62 9.01
CA MET A 248 17.89 11.29 10.22
C MET A 248 19.31 11.83 9.98
N LEU A 249 20.20 11.03 9.41
CA LEU A 249 21.56 11.46 9.06
C LEU A 249 21.58 12.61 8.05
N ALA A 250 20.72 12.57 7.03
CA ALA A 250 20.61 13.63 6.04
C ALA A 250 20.23 14.97 6.67
N ARG A 251 19.30 14.96 7.64
CA ARG A 251 18.90 16.15 8.40
C ARG A 251 20.02 16.66 9.31
N ILE A 252 20.76 15.77 9.98
CA ILE A 252 21.92 16.13 10.81
C ILE A 252 23.02 16.78 9.96
N ALA A 253 23.32 16.20 8.80
CA ALA A 253 24.31 16.74 7.86
C ALA A 253 23.89 18.13 7.35
N ALA A 254 22.62 18.28 6.92
CA ALA A 254 22.09 19.56 6.47
C ALA A 254 22.11 20.64 7.57
N ALA A 255 21.78 20.27 8.81
CA ALA A 255 21.81 21.19 9.95
C ALA A 255 23.23 21.66 10.29
N ARG A 256 24.25 20.78 10.18
CA ARG A 256 25.65 21.14 10.41
C ARG A 256 26.23 22.02 9.29
N ALA A 257 25.89 21.73 8.05
CA ALA A 257 26.37 22.48 6.89
C ALA A 257 25.59 23.78 6.64
N GLY A 258 24.39 23.92 7.22
CA GLY A 258 23.46 25.02 6.94
C GLY A 258 22.87 25.02 5.52
N LYS A 259 23.16 23.98 4.73
CA LYS A 259 22.75 23.82 3.33
C LYS A 259 22.66 22.34 2.96
N VAL A 260 21.95 22.05 1.87
CA VAL A 260 21.95 20.72 1.26
C VAL A 260 23.17 20.60 0.35
N ASP A 261 24.21 19.97 0.85
CA ASP A 261 25.45 19.71 0.12
C ASP A 261 25.44 18.33 -0.58
N TRP A 262 26.58 17.96 -1.17
CA TRP A 262 26.73 16.69 -1.87
C TRP A 262 26.53 15.47 -0.95
N LEU A 263 26.88 15.59 0.35
CA LEU A 263 26.73 14.51 1.33
C LEU A 263 25.25 14.26 1.61
N VAL A 264 24.45 15.32 1.79
CA VAL A 264 22.99 15.19 1.96
C VAL A 264 22.36 14.54 0.73
N TRP A 265 22.77 14.93 -0.48
CA TRP A 265 22.31 14.29 -1.71
C TRP A 265 22.69 12.81 -1.79
N ALA A 266 23.93 12.45 -1.43
CA ALA A 266 24.37 11.05 -1.38
C ALA A 266 23.52 10.24 -0.39
N LEU A 267 23.23 10.78 0.79
CA LEU A 267 22.37 10.14 1.78
C LEU A 267 20.94 9.93 1.27
N ILE A 268 20.36 10.91 0.57
CA ILE A 268 19.03 10.78 -0.05
C ILE A 268 19.03 9.68 -1.10
N VAL A 269 20.06 9.59 -1.96
CA VAL A 269 20.16 8.55 -2.99
C VAL A 269 20.22 7.16 -2.36
N ILE A 270 21.07 6.98 -1.34
CA ILE A 270 21.18 5.71 -0.62
C ILE A 270 19.86 5.39 0.11
N GLN A 271 19.19 6.40 0.67
CA GLN A 271 17.88 6.27 1.31
C GLN A 271 16.82 5.78 0.32
N MET A 272 16.78 6.32 -0.90
CA MET A 272 15.85 5.89 -1.95
C MET A 272 16.16 4.48 -2.43
N ALA A 273 17.44 4.12 -2.58
CA ALA A 273 17.85 2.75 -2.92
C ALA A 273 17.40 1.73 -1.85
N ALA A 274 17.58 2.05 -0.57
CA ALA A 274 17.09 1.23 0.55
C ALA A 274 15.55 1.14 0.56
N SER A 275 14.86 2.20 0.13
CA SER A 275 13.39 2.24 0.06
C SER A 275 12.82 1.25 -0.95
N THR A 276 13.56 0.92 -2.01
CA THR A 276 13.16 -0.06 -3.03
C THR A 276 13.04 -1.45 -2.43
N LEU A 277 14.02 -1.88 -1.63
CA LEU A 277 13.95 -3.17 -0.93
C LEU A 277 12.83 -3.18 0.10
N ALA A 278 12.66 -2.07 0.84
CA ALA A 278 11.60 -1.94 1.82
C ALA A 278 10.18 -2.03 1.20
N ALA A 279 9.99 -1.56 -0.03
CA ALA A 279 8.70 -1.59 -0.73
C ALA A 279 8.16 -3.02 -0.96
N THR A 280 9.02 -4.02 -0.93
CA THR A 280 8.66 -5.42 -1.18
C THR A 280 8.06 -6.15 0.04
N ALA A 281 8.11 -5.55 1.23
CA ALA A 281 7.61 -6.14 2.45
C ALA A 281 6.09 -6.44 2.39
N TYR A 282 5.29 -5.53 1.84
CA TYR A 282 3.84 -5.71 1.72
C TYR A 282 3.47 -6.94 0.88
N ASN A 283 4.22 -7.21 -0.18
CA ASN A 283 4.00 -8.38 -1.06
C ASN A 283 4.43 -9.68 -0.36
N SER A 284 5.53 -9.63 0.40
CA SER A 284 6.04 -10.75 1.20
C SER A 284 5.00 -11.21 2.22
N ILE A 285 4.47 -10.28 3.02
CA ILE A 285 3.49 -10.59 4.07
C ILE A 285 2.13 -11.01 3.49
N SER A 286 1.72 -10.44 2.35
CA SER A 286 0.51 -10.87 1.66
C SER A 286 0.60 -12.33 1.20
N THR A 287 1.75 -12.73 0.66
CA THR A 287 2.01 -14.12 0.26
C THR A 287 1.96 -15.06 1.47
N LEU A 288 2.52 -14.66 2.62
CA LEU A 288 2.45 -15.43 3.86
C LEU A 288 1.01 -15.58 4.38
N ILE A 289 0.19 -14.54 4.25
CA ILE A 289 -1.22 -14.57 4.67
C ILE A 289 -2.01 -15.54 3.80
N VAL A 290 -1.83 -15.49 2.49
CA VAL A 290 -2.47 -16.43 1.56
C VAL A 290 -2.07 -17.87 1.89
N LYS A 291 -0.78 -18.15 2.11
CA LYS A 291 -0.28 -19.48 2.48
C LYS A 291 -0.76 -19.96 3.86
N ALA A 292 -1.01 -19.05 4.80
CA ALA A 292 -1.54 -19.38 6.13
C ALA A 292 -3.06 -19.61 6.13
N SER A 293 -3.75 -19.39 5.00
CA SER A 293 -5.21 -19.37 4.90
C SER A 293 -5.76 -20.61 4.20
N PRO A 294 -6.86 -21.20 4.69
CA PRO A 294 -7.61 -22.22 3.96
C PRO A 294 -8.18 -21.66 2.65
N GLN A 295 -8.13 -22.44 1.57
CA GLN A 295 -8.58 -22.03 0.23
C GLN A 295 -10.04 -21.56 0.19
N HIS A 296 -10.93 -22.19 0.96
CA HIS A 296 -12.36 -21.88 0.97
C HIS A 296 -12.74 -20.54 1.64
N ILE A 297 -11.81 -19.88 2.34
CA ILE A 297 -12.04 -18.55 2.97
C ILE A 297 -11.07 -17.46 2.49
N LEU A 298 -10.37 -17.68 1.37
CA LEU A 298 -9.36 -16.74 0.87
C LEU A 298 -9.92 -15.33 0.63
N GLY A 299 -11.13 -15.20 0.10
CA GLY A 299 -11.80 -13.91 -0.09
C GLY A 299 -11.97 -13.15 1.22
N THR A 300 -12.47 -13.83 2.27
CA THR A 300 -12.67 -13.24 3.61
C THR A 300 -11.35 -12.84 4.25
N VAL A 301 -10.31 -13.69 4.16
CA VAL A 301 -9.00 -13.37 4.75
C VAL A 301 -8.34 -12.20 4.03
N ASN A 302 -8.41 -12.13 2.70
CA ASN A 302 -7.93 -10.97 1.94
C ASN A 302 -8.71 -9.69 2.28
N GLY A 303 -10.02 -9.80 2.52
CA GLY A 303 -10.85 -8.70 3.05
C GLY A 303 -10.34 -8.20 4.40
N ILE A 304 -10.10 -9.10 5.37
CA ILE A 304 -9.53 -8.77 6.69
C ILE A 304 -8.15 -8.13 6.53
N GLN A 305 -7.28 -8.71 5.70
CA GLN A 305 -5.95 -8.17 5.39
C GLN A 305 -6.04 -6.71 4.92
N GLN A 306 -6.91 -6.44 3.95
CA GLN A 306 -7.08 -5.11 3.38
C GLN A 306 -7.72 -4.13 4.37
N MET A 307 -8.65 -4.58 5.21
CA MET A 307 -9.25 -3.78 6.27
C MET A 307 -8.21 -3.32 7.29
N VAL A 308 -7.42 -4.26 7.84
CA VAL A 308 -6.34 -3.97 8.80
C VAL A 308 -5.33 -2.99 8.19
N ALA A 309 -4.88 -3.25 6.96
CA ALA A 309 -3.95 -2.37 6.28
C ALA A 309 -4.55 -0.98 6.06
N SER A 310 -5.77 -0.88 5.54
CA SER A 310 -6.40 0.42 5.22
C SER A 310 -6.70 1.25 6.46
N GLY A 311 -7.14 0.64 7.56
CA GLY A 311 -7.33 1.33 8.83
C GLY A 311 -6.04 1.96 9.34
N LEU A 312 -4.94 1.21 9.29
CA LEU A 312 -3.64 1.70 9.74
C LEU A 312 -3.06 2.75 8.78
N ARG A 313 -3.33 2.63 7.47
CA ARG A 313 -2.95 3.66 6.48
C ARG A 313 -3.71 4.98 6.68
N ALA A 314 -4.94 4.93 7.19
CA ALA A 314 -5.71 6.13 7.50
C ALA A 314 -5.21 6.83 8.77
N LEU A 315 -4.84 6.06 9.80
CA LEU A 315 -4.40 6.58 11.10
C LEU A 315 -2.94 7.06 11.10
N ALA A 316 -2.04 6.35 10.41
CA ALA A 316 -0.60 6.60 10.48
C ALA A 316 -0.17 8.03 10.07
N PRO A 317 -0.71 8.64 8.99
CA PRO A 317 -0.42 10.03 8.63
C PRO A 317 -0.71 11.02 9.76
N THR A 318 -1.90 10.94 10.37
CA THR A 318 -2.32 11.87 11.42
C THR A 318 -1.42 11.75 12.64
N VAL A 319 -1.15 10.52 13.09
CA VAL A 319 -0.28 10.28 14.24
C VAL A 319 1.15 10.77 13.96
N THR A 320 1.70 10.42 12.80
CA THR A 320 3.10 10.70 12.48
C THR A 320 3.35 12.17 12.19
N SER A 321 2.48 12.85 11.45
CA SER A 321 2.59 14.29 11.20
C SER A 321 2.46 15.09 12.50
N SER A 322 1.57 14.68 13.40
CA SER A 322 1.40 15.33 14.71
C SER A 322 2.62 15.12 15.60
N LEU A 323 3.17 13.88 15.62
CA LEU A 323 4.42 13.58 16.32
C LEU A 323 5.59 14.40 15.75
N PHE A 324 5.65 14.59 14.43
CA PHE A 324 6.70 15.38 13.80
C PHE A 324 6.60 16.85 14.23
N ALA A 325 5.42 17.44 14.15
CA ALA A 325 5.19 18.80 14.64
C ALA A 325 5.51 18.95 16.14
N ALA A 326 5.10 17.98 16.96
CA ALA A 326 5.41 17.96 18.39
C ALA A 326 6.92 17.87 18.65
N SER A 327 7.65 17.06 17.89
CA SER A 327 9.11 16.93 18.02
C SER A 327 9.84 18.24 17.75
N LEU A 328 9.38 19.01 16.76
CA LEU A 328 9.93 20.34 16.45
C LEU A 328 9.58 21.35 17.54
N ALA A 329 8.35 21.33 18.07
CA ALA A 329 7.95 22.20 19.17
C ALA A 329 8.75 21.92 20.45
N LEU A 330 9.03 20.64 20.74
CA LEU A 330 9.87 20.24 21.89
C LEU A 330 11.33 20.66 21.68
N ASP A 331 11.86 20.56 20.46
CA ASP A 331 13.19 21.07 20.13
C ASP A 331 13.29 22.58 20.38
N TRP A 332 12.31 23.36 19.93
CA TRP A 332 12.27 24.79 20.22
C TRP A 332 12.25 25.08 21.72
N ARG A 333 11.40 24.38 22.49
CA ARG A 333 11.24 24.60 23.94
C ARG A 333 12.48 24.22 24.75
N PHE A 334 13.14 23.11 24.44
CA PHE A 334 14.25 22.58 25.25
C PHE A 334 15.63 22.98 24.75
N SER A 335 15.79 23.25 23.46
CA SER A 335 17.08 23.53 22.84
C SER A 335 17.16 24.91 22.19
N GLY A 336 16.08 25.70 22.20
CA GLY A 336 16.01 26.97 21.47
C GLY A 336 16.11 26.78 19.96
N GLY A 337 15.78 25.58 19.45
CA GLY A 337 15.90 25.27 18.01
C GLY A 337 17.32 25.00 17.54
N VAL A 338 18.26 24.70 18.43
CA VAL A 338 19.66 24.36 18.09
C VAL A 338 19.78 22.90 17.59
N GLY A 339 18.70 22.11 17.66
CA GLY A 339 18.64 20.78 17.06
C GLY A 339 19.26 19.69 17.91
N ARG A 340 18.77 19.54 19.15
CA ARG A 340 19.14 18.45 20.06
C ARG A 340 18.30 17.20 19.76
N LEU A 341 18.47 16.16 20.58
CA LEU A 341 17.81 14.85 20.43
C LEU A 341 16.29 14.93 20.21
N SER A 342 15.61 15.92 20.81
CA SER A 342 14.16 16.15 20.66
C SER A 342 13.73 16.38 19.22
N ARG A 343 14.58 16.99 18.37
CA ARG A 343 14.32 17.19 16.93
C ARG A 343 14.17 15.87 16.15
N TYR A 344 14.80 14.80 16.64
CA TYR A 344 14.84 13.49 15.98
C TYR A 344 13.97 12.44 16.71
N LEU A 345 13.13 12.89 17.64
CA LEU A 345 12.29 11.99 18.45
C LEU A 345 11.40 11.09 17.59
N VAL A 346 10.82 11.62 16.52
CA VAL A 346 9.99 10.82 15.61
C VAL A 346 10.78 9.73 14.92
N ASP A 347 11.99 10.03 14.47
CA ASP A 347 12.86 9.05 13.81
C ASP A 347 13.23 7.92 14.77
N ILE A 348 13.56 8.27 16.02
CA ILE A 348 13.89 7.31 17.08
C ILE A 348 12.68 6.42 17.39
N LEU A 349 11.49 7.00 17.55
CA LEU A 349 10.25 6.26 17.80
C LEU A 349 9.90 5.33 16.62
N GLN A 350 10.10 5.79 15.38
CA GLN A 350 9.90 4.96 14.19
C GLN A 350 10.91 3.81 14.14
N ILE A 351 12.19 4.04 14.44
CA ILE A 351 13.22 2.99 14.51
C ILE A 351 12.83 1.94 15.56
N PHE A 352 12.39 2.36 16.75
CA PHE A 352 11.93 1.44 17.78
C PHE A 352 10.68 0.64 17.35
N LEU A 353 9.70 1.31 16.72
CA LEU A 353 8.50 0.65 16.22
C LEU A 353 8.82 -0.36 15.11
N ILE A 354 9.73 -0.02 14.20
CA ILE A 354 10.20 -0.95 13.17
C ILE A 354 10.98 -2.11 13.79
N GLY A 355 11.87 -1.83 14.75
CA GLY A 355 12.63 -2.86 15.46
C GLY A 355 11.73 -3.87 16.19
N SER A 356 10.69 -3.40 16.88
CA SER A 356 9.69 -4.27 17.51
C SER A 356 8.88 -5.06 16.47
N GLY A 357 8.55 -4.46 15.33
CA GLY A 357 7.92 -5.12 14.19
C GLY A 357 8.79 -6.22 13.58
N VAL A 358 10.09 -5.97 13.38
CA VAL A 358 11.07 -6.96 12.90
C VAL A 358 11.21 -8.10 13.90
N TRP A 359 11.39 -7.79 15.18
CA TRP A 359 11.48 -8.78 16.25
C TRP A 359 10.23 -9.68 16.32
N TYR A 360 9.04 -9.09 16.22
CA TYR A 360 7.79 -9.86 16.18
C TYR A 360 7.73 -10.76 14.93
N SER A 361 8.23 -10.25 13.80
CA SER A 361 8.23 -10.97 12.52
C SER A 361 9.14 -12.20 12.49
N LEU A 362 10.12 -12.30 13.40
CA LEU A 362 10.91 -13.52 13.59
C LEU A 362 10.03 -14.73 13.96
N ARG A 363 8.89 -14.49 14.62
CA ARG A 363 7.92 -15.52 15.07
C ARG A 363 6.92 -15.95 14.00
N LEU A 364 7.04 -15.42 12.78
CA LEU A 364 6.21 -15.79 11.64
C LEU A 364 6.44 -17.26 11.24
N PRO A 365 5.41 -17.92 10.69
CA PRO A 365 5.54 -19.27 10.17
C PRO A 365 6.56 -19.33 9.00
N HIS A 366 7.35 -20.40 8.95
CA HIS A 366 8.19 -20.69 7.79
C HIS A 366 7.39 -21.50 6.77
N TYR A 367 7.14 -20.89 5.60
CA TYR A 367 6.65 -21.59 4.43
C TYR A 367 7.76 -21.59 3.38
N ARG A 368 8.20 -22.78 2.94
CA ARG A 368 9.10 -22.88 1.78
C ARG A 368 8.28 -22.56 0.51
N LEU A 369 8.89 -21.81 -0.41
CA LEU A 369 8.48 -21.86 -1.81
C LEU A 369 9.25 -23.04 -2.37
N ILE A 370 8.53 -24.06 -2.85
CA ILE A 370 9.17 -25.19 -3.53
C ILE A 370 9.77 -24.67 -4.83
#